data_AF-A0A1B8G3G2-F1
#
_entry.id   AF-A0A1B8G3G2-F1
#
_cell.length_a   1.000
_cell.length_b   1.000
_cell.length_c   1.000
_cell.angle_alpha   90.00
_cell.angle_beta   90.00
_cell.angle_gamma   90.00
#
_symmetry.space_group_name_H-M   'P 1'
#
loop_
_entity.id
_entity.type
_entity.pdbx_description
1 polymer ?
#
loop_
_entity_poly.entity_id
_entity_poly.type
_entity_poly.pdbx_seq_one_letter_code
_entity_poly.pdbx_strand_id
1 'polypeptide(L)'
;MTGRGKGSAFGGAGGKSRFGGAGKGSAVPNSSGTRGVGARRYRKIVRDSIHGITKGDIKRLARRGGVKRISALIYDDTREAMKAHLQLILKDCIIFLEHANRKTVTVGDVLFALKRIGRPIYGFGNGYLQSDAPNRKKRKD
;
A
#
# COMPACT_ATOMS: atom_id res chain seq x y z
N MET A 1 -19.91 -23.54 -56.00
CA MET A 1 -21.27 -23.53 -56.59
C MET A 1 -22.14 -24.25 -55.56
N THR A 2 -23.10 -23.71 -54.82
CA THR A 2 -24.10 -22.62 -54.91
C THR A 2 -24.44 -22.25 -53.44
N GLY A 3 -24.68 -21.03 -52.97
CA GLY A 3 -25.29 -19.85 -53.58
C GLY A 3 -26.63 -19.54 -52.85
N ARG A 4 -26.76 -18.28 -52.39
CA ARG A 4 -27.98 -17.53 -51.92
C ARG A 4 -28.37 -17.73 -50.43
N GLY A 5 -28.57 -16.69 -49.59
CA GLY A 5 -28.66 -15.24 -49.77
C GLY A 5 -30.08 -14.69 -49.53
N LYS A 6 -30.17 -13.60 -48.73
CA LYS A 6 -31.28 -12.66 -48.39
C LYS A 6 -31.59 -12.70 -46.87
N GLY A 7 -31.51 -11.63 -46.08
CA GLY A 7 -31.44 -10.19 -46.35
C GLY A 7 -32.82 -9.54 -46.12
N SER A 8 -32.95 -8.76 -45.05
CA SER A 8 -33.79 -7.56 -45.04
C SER A 8 -33.25 -6.54 -44.03
N ALA A 9 -33.04 -5.35 -44.55
CA ALA A 9 -32.63 -4.14 -43.88
C ALA A 9 -33.83 -3.20 -43.80
N PHE A 10 -33.95 -2.46 -42.70
CA PHE A 10 -34.61 -1.16 -42.56
C PHE A 10 -33.98 -0.55 -41.30
N GLY A 11 -33.45 0.67 -41.23
CA GLY A 11 -33.56 1.87 -42.05
C GLY A 11 -33.48 3.04 -41.07
N GLY A 12 -32.44 3.87 -41.16
CA GLY A 12 -32.15 4.93 -40.19
C GLY A 12 -32.86 6.27 -40.46
N ALA A 13 -32.90 7.12 -39.43
CA ALA A 13 -32.99 8.59 -39.43
C ALA A 13 -33.24 9.00 -37.96
N GLY A 14 -32.75 10.08 -37.35
CA GLY A 14 -32.01 11.27 -37.75
C GLY A 14 -31.85 12.11 -36.48
N GLY A 15 -30.78 12.91 -36.38
CA GLY A 15 -30.47 13.67 -35.17
C GLY A 15 -31.46 14.81 -34.86
N LYS A 16 -31.40 15.29 -33.61
CA LYS A 16 -31.55 16.71 -33.23
C LYS A 16 -31.12 16.92 -31.77
N SER A 17 -30.01 17.62 -31.63
CA SER A 17 -29.58 18.35 -30.44
C SER A 17 -30.69 19.28 -29.93
N ARG A 18 -30.93 19.29 -28.61
CA ARG A 18 -31.50 20.44 -27.91
C ARG A 18 -30.64 20.77 -26.70
N PHE A 19 -29.76 21.75 -26.89
CA PHE A 19 -29.31 22.62 -25.81
C PHE A 19 -30.50 23.43 -25.30
N GLY A 20 -30.52 23.72 -24.00
CA GLY A 20 -31.25 24.87 -23.46
C GLY A 20 -31.87 24.64 -22.09
N GLY A 21 -31.32 25.29 -21.06
CA GLY A 21 -32.02 25.45 -19.78
C GLY A 21 -31.13 25.69 -18.56
N ALA A 22 -30.39 26.79 -18.54
CA ALA A 22 -29.78 27.31 -17.32
C ALA A 22 -30.84 27.98 -16.42
N GLY A 23 -30.77 27.79 -15.09
CA GLY A 23 -31.57 28.63 -14.17
C GLY A 23 -31.59 28.23 -12.69
N LYS A 24 -30.58 28.69 -11.96
CA LYS A 24 -30.61 29.23 -10.57
C LYS A 24 -31.78 28.89 -9.64
N GLY A 25 -31.44 28.21 -8.54
CA GLY A 25 -31.66 28.71 -7.18
C GLY A 25 -33.06 28.64 -6.58
N SER A 26 -33.25 27.70 -5.64
CA SER A 26 -34.05 27.94 -4.45
C SER A 26 -33.38 27.22 -3.29
N ALA A 27 -32.70 28.00 -2.45
CA ALA A 27 -32.19 27.54 -1.18
C ALA A 27 -33.40 27.24 -0.27
N VAL A 28 -33.56 25.98 0.12
CA VAL A 28 -34.35 25.62 1.29
C VAL A 28 -33.37 25.58 2.46
N PRO A 29 -33.43 26.52 3.42
CA PRO A 29 -32.68 26.40 4.66
C PRO A 29 -33.38 25.34 5.53
N ASN A 30 -32.58 24.55 6.24
CA ASN A 30 -32.98 23.44 7.11
C ASN A 30 -33.40 22.13 6.43
N SER A 31 -32.39 21.37 6.02
CA SER A 31 -32.29 19.99 6.51
C SER A 31 -30.83 19.70 6.85
N SER A 32 -30.56 19.68 8.16
CA SER A 32 -29.48 18.93 8.81
C SER A 32 -28.22 18.68 7.96
N GLY A 33 -27.50 19.77 7.65
CA GLY A 33 -26.16 19.71 7.06
C GLY A 33 -25.13 19.31 8.11
N THR A 34 -25.22 18.09 8.66
CA THR A 34 -24.02 17.41 9.15
C THR A 34 -23.21 17.06 7.92
N ARG A 35 -22.37 18.01 7.49
CA ARG A 35 -21.20 17.75 6.65
C ARG A 35 -20.59 16.47 7.19
N GLY A 36 -20.62 15.40 6.39
CA GLY A 36 -20.23 14.06 6.79
C GLY A 36 -18.98 14.15 7.65
N VAL A 37 -19.18 14.00 8.97
CA VAL A 37 -18.10 13.90 9.94
C VAL A 37 -17.45 12.59 9.53
N GLY A 38 -16.38 12.71 8.75
CA GLY A 38 -15.70 11.58 8.12
C GLY A 38 -15.54 10.51 9.16
N ALA A 39 -16.18 9.36 8.91
CA ALA A 39 -16.22 8.23 9.84
C ALA A 39 -14.84 8.12 10.46
N ARG A 40 -14.75 8.27 11.81
CA ARG A 40 -13.48 8.09 12.52
C ARG A 40 -12.90 6.80 11.99
N ARG A 41 -11.79 6.89 11.25
CA ARG A 41 -11.13 5.71 10.72
C ARG A 41 -10.64 4.96 11.93
N TYR A 42 -11.41 3.96 12.35
CA TYR A 42 -10.99 3.06 13.40
C TYR A 42 -9.62 2.53 13.00
N ARG A 43 -8.61 2.78 13.84
CA ARG A 43 -7.29 2.17 13.68
C ARG A 43 -7.54 0.67 13.67
N LYS A 44 -7.05 -0.05 12.65
CA LYS A 44 -7.15 -1.50 12.63
C LYS A 44 -6.63 -2.03 13.96
N ILE A 45 -7.45 -2.83 14.63
CA ILE A 45 -7.03 -3.55 15.83
C ILE A 45 -5.78 -4.35 15.45
N VAL A 46 -4.73 -4.23 16.25
CA VAL A 46 -3.50 -5.00 16.04
C VAL A 46 -3.86 -6.46 16.30
N ARG A 47 -3.98 -7.24 15.24
CA ARG A 47 -4.20 -8.68 15.32
C ARG A 47 -2.86 -9.37 15.17
N ASP A 48 -2.76 -10.58 15.74
CA ASP A 48 -1.61 -11.43 15.48
C ASP A 48 -1.59 -11.82 13.99
N SER A 49 -0.73 -11.14 13.24
CA SER A 49 -0.65 -11.26 11.78
C SER A 49 0.24 -12.42 11.36
N ILE A 50 0.81 -13.16 12.31
CA ILE A 50 1.81 -14.18 12.05
C ILE A 50 1.27 -15.36 11.22
N HIS A 51 -0.01 -15.70 11.43
CA HIS A 51 -0.71 -16.72 10.66
C HIS A 51 -1.08 -16.26 9.23
N GLY A 52 -0.95 -14.96 8.94
CA GLY A 52 -1.02 -14.44 7.58
C GLY A 52 0.11 -14.96 6.69
N ILE A 53 1.22 -15.43 7.27
CA ILE A 53 2.22 -16.20 6.55
C ILE A 53 1.78 -17.66 6.49
N THR A 54 1.33 -18.07 5.30
CA THR A 54 0.72 -19.38 5.09
C THR A 54 1.76 -20.49 5.03
N LYS A 55 1.34 -21.74 5.23
CA LYS A 55 2.21 -22.92 5.02
C LYS A 55 2.76 -22.96 3.58
N GLY A 56 2.04 -22.40 2.61
CA GLY A 56 2.47 -22.26 1.22
C GLY A 56 3.66 -21.33 1.05
N ASP A 57 3.67 -20.19 1.75
CA ASP A 57 4.78 -19.22 1.73
C ASP A 57 6.07 -19.83 2.29
N ILE A 58 5.97 -20.48 3.45
CA ILE A 58 7.11 -21.16 4.09
C ILE A 58 7.64 -22.27 3.19
N LYS A 59 6.76 -23.04 2.55
CA LYS A 59 7.15 -24.06 1.58
C LYS A 59 7.90 -23.44 0.40
N ARG A 60 7.42 -22.33 -0.18
CA ARG A 60 8.11 -21.61 -1.27
C ARG A 60 9.51 -21.15 -0.86
N LEU A 61 9.66 -20.59 0.33
CA LEU A 61 10.97 -20.18 0.87
C LEU A 61 11.92 -21.37 1.05
N ALA A 62 11.45 -22.43 1.71
CA ALA A 62 12.24 -23.63 1.95
C ALA A 62 12.66 -24.31 0.63
N ARG A 63 11.78 -24.35 -0.38
CA ARG A 63 12.12 -24.87 -1.71
C ARG A 63 13.19 -24.02 -2.40
N ARG A 64 13.09 -22.69 -2.31
CA ARG A 64 14.15 -21.79 -2.82
C ARG A 64 15.49 -22.04 -2.13
N GLY A 65 15.46 -22.42 -0.85
CA GLY A 65 16.64 -22.84 -0.08
C GLY A 65 17.11 -24.28 -0.34
N GLY A 66 16.52 -25.02 -1.30
CA GLY A 66 16.95 -26.39 -1.64
C GLY A 66 16.42 -27.48 -0.69
N VAL A 67 15.48 -27.17 0.19
CA VAL A 67 14.94 -28.14 1.17
C VAL A 67 14.05 -29.17 0.47
N LYS A 68 14.37 -30.47 0.61
CA LYS A 68 13.66 -31.60 -0.05
C LYS A 68 12.44 -32.13 0.72
N ARG A 69 12.47 -32.15 2.05
CA ARG A 69 11.39 -32.61 2.94
C ARG A 69 11.26 -31.61 4.09
N ILE A 70 10.03 -31.33 4.52
CA ILE A 70 9.73 -30.33 5.56
C ILE A 70 8.86 -31.02 6.60
N SER A 71 9.29 -31.01 7.86
CA SER A 71 8.51 -31.52 8.99
C SER A 71 7.35 -30.57 9.33
N ALA A 72 6.31 -31.08 9.99
CA ALA A 72 5.15 -30.28 10.38
C ALA A 72 5.48 -29.20 11.42
N LEU A 73 6.41 -29.45 12.34
CA LEU A 73 6.77 -28.50 13.40
C LEU A 73 7.45 -27.23 12.87
N ILE A 74 8.15 -27.34 11.73
CA ILE A 74 8.90 -26.23 11.12
C ILE A 74 8.00 -25.04 10.74
N TYR A 75 6.70 -25.24 10.51
CA TYR A 75 5.83 -24.12 10.13
C TYR A 75 5.68 -23.09 11.26
N ASP A 76 5.62 -23.52 12.51
CA ASP A 76 5.45 -22.64 13.65
C ASP A 76 6.80 -22.08 14.11
N ASP A 77 7.85 -22.90 14.12
CA ASP A 77 9.22 -22.45 14.41
C ASP A 77 9.69 -21.37 13.42
N THR A 78 9.38 -21.53 12.13
CA THR A 78 9.75 -20.53 11.11
C THR A 78 9.01 -19.22 11.35
N ARG A 79 7.76 -19.27 11.80
CA ARG A 79 6.98 -18.07 12.15
C ARG A 79 7.62 -17.32 13.30
N GLU A 80 7.98 -18.03 14.37
CA GLU A 80 8.66 -17.44 15.51
C GLU A 80 10.01 -16.81 15.10
N ALA A 81 10.82 -17.54 14.33
CA ALA A 81 12.10 -17.05 13.84
C ALA A 81 11.99 -15.78 12.99
N MET A 82 11.01 -15.71 12.08
CA MET A 82 10.75 -14.50 11.30
C MET A 82 10.33 -13.32 12.19
N LYS A 83 9.46 -13.56 13.17
CA LYS A 83 9.02 -12.53 14.12
C LYS A 83 10.19 -11.99 14.93
N ALA A 84 11.03 -12.87 15.47
CA ALA A 84 12.23 -12.49 16.21
C ALA A 84 13.21 -11.68 15.33
N HIS A 85 13.40 -12.10 14.08
CA HIS A 85 14.28 -11.38 13.15
C HIS A 85 13.78 -9.97 12.82
N LEU A 86 12.47 -9.82 12.56
CA LEU A 86 11.88 -8.51 12.32
C LEU A 86 11.90 -7.62 13.56
N GLN A 87 11.69 -8.19 14.75
CA GLN A 87 11.81 -7.45 16.01
C GLN A 87 13.22 -6.89 16.21
N LEU A 88 14.26 -7.65 15.87
CA LEU A 88 15.64 -7.17 15.94
C LEU A 88 15.86 -5.95 15.04
N ILE A 89 15.45 -6.03 13.77
CA ILE A 89 15.63 -4.93 12.81
C ILE A 89 14.82 -3.70 13.22
N LEU A 90 13.55 -3.89 13.63
CA LEU A 90 12.67 -2.77 13.97
C LEU A 90 13.10 -2.03 15.24
N LYS A 91 13.72 -2.72 16.22
CA LYS A 91 14.31 -2.06 17.40
C LYS A 91 15.36 -1.02 16.98
N ASP A 92 16.24 -1.38 16.05
CA ASP A 92 17.26 -0.45 15.55
C ASP A 92 16.65 0.69 14.74
N CYS A 93 15.67 0.39 13.89
CA CYS A 93 14.97 1.41 13.12
C CYS A 93 14.33 2.48 14.02
N ILE A 94 13.80 2.08 15.18
CA ILE A 94 13.22 3.00 16.16
C ILE A 94 14.31 3.89 16.78
N ILE A 95 15.49 3.34 17.09
CA ILE A 95 16.62 4.14 17.62
C ILE A 95 17.02 5.25 16.63
N PHE A 96 17.13 4.94 15.33
CA PHE A 96 17.46 5.94 14.31
C PHE A 96 16.33 6.97 14.12
N LEU A 97 15.08 6.52 14.19
CA LEU A 97 13.90 7.36 14.10
C LEU A 97 13.85 8.40 15.25
N GLU A 98 14.05 7.93 16.47
CA GLU A 98 14.06 8.76 17.69
C GLU A 98 15.22 9.76 17.67
N HIS A 99 16.41 9.33 17.24
CA HIS A 99 17.56 10.22 17.07
C HIS A 99 17.27 11.35 16.08
N ALA A 100 16.51 11.08 15.01
CA ALA A 100 16.13 12.06 14.01
C ALA A 100 14.86 12.89 14.37
N ASN A 101 14.24 12.67 15.54
CA ASN A 101 12.98 13.30 15.96
C ASN A 101 11.84 13.18 14.93
N ARG A 102 11.83 12.08 14.16
CA ARG A 102 10.78 11.79 13.16
C ARG A 102 9.74 10.84 13.74
N LYS A 103 8.52 10.83 13.19
CA LYS A 103 7.45 9.86 13.55
C LYS A 103 7.23 8.80 12.48
N THR A 104 7.93 8.91 11.35
CA THR A 104 7.79 8.04 10.19
C THR A 104 9.12 7.35 9.91
N VAL A 105 9.11 6.01 9.95
CA VAL A 105 10.25 5.18 9.58
C VAL A 105 10.49 5.35 8.08
N THR A 106 11.72 5.69 7.72
CA THR A 106 12.18 5.87 6.34
C THR A 106 12.98 4.66 5.88
N VAL A 107 13.24 4.60 4.58
CA VAL A 107 14.11 3.56 3.99
C VAL A 107 15.55 3.69 4.50
N GLY A 108 16.01 4.91 4.80
CA GLY A 108 17.32 5.17 5.39
C GLY A 108 17.49 4.49 6.75
N ASP A 109 16.48 4.57 7.62
CA ASP A 109 16.52 3.95 8.95
C ASP A 109 16.70 2.42 8.85
N VAL A 110 16.02 1.79 7.88
CA VAL A 110 16.14 0.34 7.60
C VAL A 110 17.50 -0.03 7.00
N LEU A 111 18.02 0.78 6.06
CA LEU A 111 19.35 0.58 5.47
C LEU A 111 20.44 0.62 6.55
N PHE A 112 20.37 1.57 7.48
CA PHE A 112 21.32 1.69 8.58
C PHE A 112 21.20 0.52 9.56
N ALA A 113 19.99 0.11 9.94
CA ALA A 113 19.78 -1.06 10.79
C ALA A 113 20.36 -2.34 10.17
N LEU A 114 20.11 -2.58 8.88
CA LEU A 114 20.62 -3.74 8.16
C LEU A 114 22.15 -3.70 8.00
N LYS A 115 22.73 -2.52 7.76
CA LYS A 115 24.18 -2.34 7.71
C LYS A 115 24.84 -2.67 9.06
N ARG A 116 24.22 -2.27 10.17
CA ARG A 116 24.69 -2.56 11.54
C ARG A 116 24.72 -4.06 11.85
N ILE A 117 23.75 -4.81 11.35
CA ILE A 117 23.65 -6.28 11.50
C ILE A 117 24.61 -7.03 10.54
N GLY A 118 25.27 -6.32 9.62
CA GLY A 118 26.16 -6.93 8.61
C GLY A 118 25.41 -7.58 7.45
N ARG A 119 24.15 -7.21 7.21
CA ARG A 119 23.31 -7.71 6.11
C ARG A 119 22.77 -6.55 5.25
N PRO A 120 23.63 -5.78 4.58
CA PRO A 120 23.20 -4.64 3.78
C PRO A 120 22.32 -5.10 2.61
N ILE A 121 21.29 -4.30 2.30
CA ILE A 121 20.41 -4.51 1.14
C ILE A 121 20.66 -3.42 0.09
N TYR A 122 20.78 -3.82 -1.18
CA TYR A 122 21.05 -2.92 -2.30
C TYR A 122 19.78 -2.62 -3.10
N GLY A 123 19.82 -1.56 -3.91
CA GLY A 123 18.70 -1.16 -4.78
C GLY A 123 17.69 -0.21 -4.12
N PHE A 124 17.94 0.21 -2.87
CA PHE A 124 17.06 1.09 -2.10
C PHE A 124 17.65 2.50 -1.84
N GLY A 125 18.79 2.83 -2.45
CA GLY A 125 19.52 4.10 -2.22
C GLY A 125 19.05 5.30 -3.05
N ASN A 126 18.21 5.09 -4.07
CA ASN A 126 17.81 6.15 -4.99
C ASN A 126 16.46 6.76 -4.57
N GLY A 127 16.50 7.82 -3.75
CA GLY A 127 15.37 8.74 -3.58
C GLY A 127 15.06 9.22 -2.15
N TYR A 128 15.58 8.57 -1.12
CA TYR A 128 15.21 8.90 0.27
C TYR A 128 16.22 9.76 1.03
N LEU A 129 17.41 10.01 0.48
CA LEU A 129 18.34 11.02 1.00
C LEU A 129 17.89 12.46 0.67
N GLN A 130 16.72 12.65 0.06
CA GLN A 130 16.21 13.96 -0.40
C GLN A 130 14.98 14.47 0.36
N SER A 131 14.34 13.68 1.23
CA SER A 131 13.14 14.12 1.97
C SER A 131 13.44 14.84 3.28
N ASP A 132 14.69 14.83 3.73
CA ASP A 132 15.15 15.57 4.92
C ASP A 132 15.52 17.02 4.61
N ALA A 133 15.17 17.56 3.44
CA ALA A 133 15.18 19.01 3.27
C ALA A 133 14.06 19.58 4.17
N PRO A 134 14.36 20.24 5.29
CA PRO A 134 13.34 20.99 6.02
C PRO A 134 12.71 21.93 5.00
N ASN A 135 11.38 21.98 4.98
CA ASN A 135 10.57 22.90 4.21
C ASN A 135 11.21 24.31 4.23
N ARG A 136 12.04 24.61 3.23
CA ARG A 136 12.73 25.89 3.08
C ARG A 136 11.70 26.84 2.49
N LYS A 137 10.62 27.10 3.26
CA LYS A 137 9.90 28.37 3.15
C LYS A 137 10.98 29.42 3.36
N LYS A 138 11.39 30.05 2.25
CA LYS A 138 12.31 31.18 2.22
C LYS A 138 11.87 32.13 3.35
N ARG A 139 12.65 32.21 4.43
CA ARG A 139 12.64 33.41 5.26
C ARG A 139 13.12 34.51 4.31
N LYS A 140 12.16 35.31 3.85
CA LYS A 140 12.44 36.63 3.31
C LYS A 140 12.80 37.45 4.54
N ASP A 141 14.09 37.71 4.69
CA ASP A 141 14.52 38.93 5.36
C ASP A 141 14.25 40.11 4.41
#